data_AF-A0AAV2ZFP9-F1
#
_entry.id   AF-A0AAV2ZFP9-F1
#
_cell.length_a   1.000
_cell.length_b   1.000
_cell.length_c   1.000
_cell.angle_alpha   90.00
_cell.angle_beta   90.00
_cell.angle_gamma   90.00
#
_symmetry.space_group_name_H-M   'P 1'
#
loop_
_entity.id
_entity.type
_entity.pdbx_description
1 polymer ?
#
loop_
_entity_poly.entity_id
_entity_poly.type
_entity_poly.pdbx_seq_one_letter_code
_entity_poly.pdbx_strand_id
1 'polypeptide(L)'
;MGYVSAGIQALLGGALAAWLTSLMLGPIGSSDWAWKDYGFVGAVVVAVFYNRLSTMNYEKLMNAEQIKKLANAHPFQRIEFIHGPPLHLKVNTVTCILFFGTWDEKSRAALKMFNELRLHYASEKVQYVAFTQESREELAAYEVKGRNARHFQPLNEFGFTIAIEDGMMGKQYLVRCDVYQIPNVFIVGKDQSIVWFGSPTNSDLRKALSQAMEDPDVVVEEKPKDEKAKKMD
;
A
#
# COMPACT_ATOMS: atom_id res chain seq x y z
N MET A 1 21.72 -11.58 -8.37
CA MET A 1 21.97 -10.28 -9.04
C MET A 1 22.51 -9.19 -8.11
N GLY A 2 22.04 -9.03 -6.87
CA GLY A 2 22.45 -7.88 -6.03
C GLY A 2 23.95 -7.80 -5.64
N TYR A 3 24.61 -8.92 -5.35
CA TYR A 3 26.04 -8.94 -5.02
C TYR A 3 26.94 -8.46 -6.17
N VAL A 4 26.53 -8.73 -7.42
CA VAL A 4 27.23 -8.28 -8.62
C VAL A 4 27.12 -6.76 -8.76
N SER A 5 25.94 -6.19 -8.47
CA SER A 5 25.74 -4.73 -8.44
C SER A 5 26.55 -4.05 -7.33
N ALA A 6 26.61 -4.63 -6.13
CA ALA A 6 27.44 -4.12 -5.03
C ALA A 6 28.94 -4.16 -5.37
N GLY A 7 29.41 -5.24 -6.01
CA GLY A 7 30.79 -5.36 -6.49
C GLY A 7 31.13 -4.30 -7.55
N ILE A 8 30.25 -4.08 -8.54
CA ILE A 8 30.46 -3.04 -9.56
C ILE A 8 30.52 -1.64 -8.94
N GLN A 9 29.61 -1.31 -8.03
CA GLN A 9 29.62 0.00 -7.35
C GLN A 9 30.86 0.20 -6.49
N ALA A 10 31.33 -0.84 -5.80
CA ALA A 10 32.55 -0.80 -5.02
C ALA A 10 33.79 -0.60 -5.90
N LEU A 11 33.86 -1.28 -7.05
CA LEU A 11 34.95 -1.10 -8.02
C LEU A 11 34.94 0.30 -8.65
N LEU A 12 33.75 0.85 -8.96
CA LEU A 12 33.63 2.24 -9.45
C LEU A 12 34.08 3.26 -8.40
N GLY A 13 33.69 3.06 -7.14
CA GLY A 13 34.15 3.90 -6.03
C GLY A 13 35.67 3.82 -5.81
N GLY A 14 36.23 2.61 -5.91
CA GLY A 14 37.68 2.38 -5.89
C GLY A 14 38.41 3.02 -7.07
N ALA A 15 37.86 2.92 -8.29
CA ALA A 15 38.43 3.53 -9.48
C ALA A 15 38.42 5.07 -9.37
N LEU A 16 37.35 5.66 -8.83
CA LEU A 16 37.29 7.09 -8.56
C LEU A 16 38.32 7.52 -7.52
N ALA A 17 38.46 6.77 -6.42
CA ALA A 17 39.47 7.03 -5.40
C ALA A 17 40.88 6.95 -5.99
N ALA A 18 41.17 5.90 -6.77
CA ALA A 18 42.46 5.71 -7.41
C ALA A 18 42.78 6.82 -8.42
N TRP A 19 41.77 7.27 -9.19
CA TRP A 19 41.91 8.40 -10.11
C TRP A 19 42.22 9.70 -9.36
N LEU A 20 41.49 10.01 -8.29
CA LEU A 20 41.75 11.21 -7.46
C LEU A 20 43.13 11.17 -6.81
N THR A 21 43.56 10.02 -6.29
CA THR A 21 44.91 9.84 -5.77
C THR A 21 45.96 10.04 -6.85
N SER A 22 45.71 9.57 -8.08
CA SER A 22 46.63 9.74 -9.20
C SER A 22 46.78 11.17 -9.69
N LEU A 23 45.76 12.01 -9.53
CA LEU A 23 45.86 13.45 -9.83
C LEU A 23 46.77 14.19 -8.84
N MET A 24 46.89 13.69 -7.61
CA MET A 24 47.69 14.33 -6.55
C MET A 24 49.12 13.81 -6.48
N LEU A 25 49.34 12.52 -6.78
CA LEU A 25 50.63 11.84 -6.61
C LEU A 25 51.24 11.33 -7.92
N GLY A 26 50.56 11.48 -9.05
CA GLY A 26 50.99 10.92 -10.34
C GLY A 26 50.38 9.54 -10.65
N PRO A 27 50.66 8.98 -11.84
CA PRO A 27 49.99 7.78 -12.35
C PRO A 27 50.07 6.60 -11.36
N ILE A 28 49.03 5.76 -11.34
CA ILE A 28 49.02 4.52 -10.55
C ILE A 28 50.28 3.70 -10.85
N GLY A 29 51.01 3.32 -9.80
CA GLY A 29 52.23 2.52 -9.93
C GLY A 29 53.50 3.34 -10.16
N SER A 30 53.45 4.68 -10.14
CA SER A 30 54.66 5.50 -10.07
C SER A 30 55.38 5.30 -8.72
N SER A 31 56.66 5.69 -8.65
CA SER A 31 57.46 5.66 -7.42
C SER A 31 56.88 6.50 -6.27
N ASP A 32 55.90 7.34 -6.57
CA ASP A 32 55.32 8.33 -5.65
C ASP A 32 54.14 7.74 -4.86
N TRP A 33 53.61 6.58 -5.29
CA TRP A 33 52.60 5.84 -4.53
C TRP A 33 53.25 5.08 -3.38
N ALA A 34 52.90 5.45 -2.14
CA ALA A 34 53.25 4.68 -0.97
C ALA A 34 52.23 3.58 -0.70
N TRP A 35 52.60 2.58 0.12
CA TRP A 35 51.70 1.48 0.49
C TRP A 35 50.36 1.97 1.08
N LYS A 36 50.38 3.10 1.80
CA LYS A 36 49.20 3.72 2.42
C LYS A 36 48.16 4.18 1.39
N ASP A 37 48.58 4.52 0.17
CA ASP A 37 47.71 5.04 -0.89
C ASP A 37 46.92 3.89 -1.53
N TYR A 38 47.56 2.73 -1.73
CA TYR A 38 46.87 1.48 -2.05
C TYR A 38 45.94 1.03 -0.92
N GLY A 39 46.38 1.20 0.34
CA GLY A 39 45.55 0.95 1.51
C GLY A 39 44.28 1.81 1.54
N PHE A 40 44.39 3.09 1.19
CA PHE A 40 43.26 4.02 1.10
C PHE A 40 42.26 3.58 0.03
N VAL A 41 42.71 3.29 -1.20
CA VAL A 41 41.83 2.82 -2.28
C VAL A 41 41.13 1.52 -1.89
N GLY A 42 41.88 0.56 -1.31
CA GLY A 42 41.32 -0.68 -0.79
C GLY A 42 40.27 -0.44 0.30
N ALA A 43 40.52 0.48 1.23
CA ALA A 43 39.59 0.86 2.28
C ALA A 43 38.30 1.47 1.71
N VAL A 44 38.39 2.30 0.66
CA VAL A 44 37.22 2.86 -0.03
C VAL A 44 36.38 1.75 -0.68
N VAL A 45 37.02 0.81 -1.39
CA VAL A 45 36.31 -0.33 -2.00
C VAL A 45 35.57 -1.15 -0.93
N VAL A 46 36.26 -1.50 0.16
CA VAL A 46 35.67 -2.27 1.27
C VAL A 46 34.51 -1.50 1.92
N ALA A 47 34.69 -0.21 2.18
CA ALA A 47 33.66 0.63 2.80
C ALA A 47 32.41 0.76 1.91
N VAL A 48 32.57 1.03 0.61
CA VAL A 48 31.45 1.13 -0.35
C VAL A 48 30.73 -0.22 -0.48
N PHE A 49 31.49 -1.31 -0.57
CA PHE A 49 30.92 -2.65 -0.63
C PHE A 49 30.11 -3.00 0.62
N TYR A 50 30.67 -2.74 1.81
CA TYR A 50 30.00 -3.01 3.09
C TYR A 50 28.76 -2.14 3.27
N ASN A 51 28.84 -0.85 2.93
CA ASN A 51 27.70 0.06 2.99
C ASN A 51 26.57 -0.45 2.08
N ARG A 52 26.87 -0.80 0.83
CA ARG A 52 25.85 -1.29 -0.11
C ARG A 52 25.23 -2.60 0.34
N LEU A 53 26.04 -3.54 0.84
CA LEU A 53 25.55 -4.80 1.39
C LEU A 53 24.60 -4.56 2.56
N SER A 54 24.97 -3.64 3.47
CA SER A 54 24.13 -3.24 4.58
C SER A 54 22.81 -2.64 4.10
N THR A 55 22.84 -1.66 3.20
CA THR A 55 21.63 -1.05 2.63
C THR A 55 20.72 -2.08 1.98
N MET A 56 21.26 -3.02 1.20
CA MET A 56 20.46 -4.08 0.57
C MET A 56 19.78 -4.99 1.59
N ASN A 57 20.46 -5.32 2.70
CA ASN A 57 19.86 -6.11 3.76
C ASN A 57 18.73 -5.33 4.46
N TYR A 58 18.92 -4.03 4.69
CA TYR A 58 17.85 -3.16 5.20
C TYR A 58 16.67 -3.08 4.22
N GLU A 59 16.91 -2.83 2.93
CA GLU A 59 15.87 -2.80 1.89
C GLU A 59 15.06 -4.10 1.86
N LYS A 60 15.73 -5.26 1.96
CA LYS A 60 15.05 -6.57 2.03
C LYS A 60 14.18 -6.72 3.27
N LEU A 61 14.68 -6.33 4.43
CA LEU A 61 13.93 -6.41 5.69
C LEU A 61 12.71 -5.48 5.65
N MET A 62 12.89 -4.25 5.17
CA MET A 62 11.80 -3.28 5.00
C MET A 62 10.74 -3.78 4.01
N ASN A 63 11.15 -4.34 2.86
CA ASN A 63 10.22 -4.90 1.89
C ASN A 63 9.47 -6.12 2.46
N ALA A 64 10.16 -7.01 3.18
CA ALA A 64 9.53 -8.16 3.82
C ALA A 64 8.52 -7.73 4.89
N GLU A 65 8.86 -6.72 5.69
CA GLU A 65 7.94 -6.12 6.65
C GLU A 65 6.73 -5.50 5.95
N GLN A 66 6.94 -4.77 4.87
CA GLN A 66 5.84 -4.17 4.10
C GLN A 66 4.93 -5.24 3.48
N ILE A 67 5.49 -6.30 2.88
CA ILE A 67 4.70 -7.44 2.38
C ILE A 67 3.88 -8.06 3.51
N LYS A 68 4.48 -8.27 4.68
CA LYS A 68 3.78 -8.80 5.85
C LYS A 68 2.69 -7.85 6.36
N LYS A 69 2.95 -6.54 6.34
CA LYS A 69 1.97 -5.49 6.68
C LYS A 69 0.85 -5.40 5.67
N LEU A 70 1.01 -5.83 4.43
CA LEU A 70 -0.06 -5.80 3.42
C LEU A 70 -0.75 -7.16 3.25
N ALA A 71 -0.12 -8.24 3.71
CA ALA A 71 -0.70 -9.56 3.77
C ALA A 71 -1.94 -9.59 4.67
N ASN A 72 -3.05 -10.14 4.17
CA ASN A 72 -4.32 -10.26 4.88
C ASN A 72 -4.88 -8.91 5.37
N ALA A 73 -5.67 -8.29 4.49
CA ALA A 73 -6.55 -7.19 4.81
C ALA A 73 -7.49 -7.60 5.95
N HIS A 74 -7.70 -6.67 6.90
CA HIS A 74 -8.50 -6.99 8.07
C HIS A 74 -9.98 -7.13 7.68
N PRO A 75 -10.67 -8.20 8.11
CA PRO A 75 -12.09 -8.37 7.82
C PRO A 75 -12.89 -7.21 8.40
N PHE A 76 -14.02 -6.90 7.78
CA PHE A 76 -14.88 -5.82 8.25
C PHE A 76 -15.49 -6.20 9.60
N GLN A 77 -15.17 -5.43 10.64
CA GLN A 77 -15.61 -5.66 12.01
C GLN A 77 -15.94 -4.32 12.65
N ARG A 78 -16.92 -4.34 13.57
CA ARG A 78 -17.34 -3.14 14.33
C ARG A 78 -17.74 -1.98 13.41
N ILE A 79 -18.48 -2.32 12.35
CA ILE A 79 -19.03 -1.37 11.40
C ILE A 79 -20.55 -1.41 11.42
N GLU A 80 -21.16 -0.25 11.18
CA GLU A 80 -22.59 -0.07 11.07
C GLU A 80 -22.92 0.40 9.65
N PHE A 81 -23.58 -0.45 8.86
CA PHE A 81 -24.00 -0.08 7.51
C PHE A 81 -25.14 0.94 7.56
N ILE A 82 -24.96 2.04 6.85
CA ILE A 82 -25.95 3.13 6.76
C ILE A 82 -26.55 3.27 5.36
N HIS A 83 -25.86 2.76 4.34
CA HIS A 83 -26.32 2.78 2.96
C HIS A 83 -25.77 1.57 2.19
N GLY A 84 -26.56 1.05 1.24
CA GLY A 84 -26.24 -0.14 0.47
C GLY A 84 -26.32 -1.45 1.28
N PRO A 85 -26.15 -2.61 0.61
CA PRO A 85 -26.19 -3.91 1.28
C PRO A 85 -24.95 -4.11 2.17
N PRO A 86 -25.06 -4.89 3.26
CA PRO A 86 -23.91 -5.31 4.06
C PRO A 86 -22.88 -6.07 3.20
N LEU A 87 -21.61 -5.72 3.36
CA LEU A 87 -20.49 -6.33 2.63
C LEU A 87 -19.50 -6.99 3.57
N HIS A 88 -18.77 -7.97 3.05
CA HIS A 88 -17.66 -8.65 3.73
C HIS A 88 -16.58 -8.93 2.69
N LEU A 89 -15.31 -8.96 3.12
CA LEU A 89 -14.21 -9.38 2.25
C LEU A 89 -14.42 -10.83 1.79
N LYS A 90 -14.27 -11.08 0.49
CA LYS A 90 -14.44 -12.40 -0.13
C LYS A 90 -13.21 -12.74 -0.96
N VAL A 91 -12.81 -14.00 -0.93
CA VAL A 91 -11.80 -14.53 -1.86
C VAL A 91 -12.34 -14.44 -3.29
N ASN A 92 -11.47 -14.22 -4.27
CA ASN A 92 -11.82 -14.05 -5.69
C ASN A 92 -12.68 -12.82 -6.00
N THR A 93 -12.72 -11.86 -5.08
CA THR A 93 -13.38 -10.56 -5.27
C THR A 93 -12.39 -9.45 -4.92
N VAL A 94 -12.23 -8.47 -5.82
CA VAL A 94 -11.48 -7.25 -5.52
C VAL A 94 -12.38 -6.32 -4.70
N THR A 95 -11.87 -5.74 -3.61
CA THR A 95 -12.65 -4.81 -2.79
C THR A 95 -11.94 -3.47 -2.68
N CYS A 96 -12.60 -2.43 -3.17
CA CYS A 96 -12.18 -1.05 -3.02
C CYS A 96 -12.78 -0.47 -1.73
N ILE A 97 -11.94 0.10 -0.87
CA ILE A 97 -12.32 0.68 0.42
C ILE A 97 -11.91 2.14 0.44
N LEU A 98 -12.85 3.05 0.66
CA LEU A 98 -12.58 4.48 0.80
C LEU A 98 -12.77 4.93 2.26
N PHE A 99 -11.76 5.52 2.89
CA PHE A 99 -11.93 6.26 4.13
C PHE A 99 -12.19 7.74 3.82
N PHE A 100 -13.22 8.34 4.42
CA PHE A 100 -13.63 9.72 4.13
C PHE A 100 -14.25 10.42 5.35
N GLY A 101 -14.41 11.74 5.25
CA GLY A 101 -15.21 12.54 6.19
C GLY A 101 -16.07 13.57 5.44
N THR A 102 -17.32 13.76 5.82
CA THR A 102 -18.29 14.54 5.05
C THR A 102 -18.01 16.06 5.03
N TRP A 103 -17.39 16.58 6.09
CA TRP A 103 -17.12 18.02 6.24
C TRP A 103 -15.94 18.53 5.41
N ASP A 104 -15.08 17.65 4.91
CA ASP A 104 -13.93 18.01 4.08
C ASP A 104 -14.28 18.02 2.56
N GLU A 105 -13.85 19.06 1.84
CA GLU A 105 -14.11 19.21 0.41
C GLU A 105 -13.44 18.09 -0.41
N LYS A 106 -12.22 17.70 -0.04
CA LYS A 106 -11.49 16.64 -0.76
C LYS A 106 -12.19 15.29 -0.60
N SER A 107 -12.70 15.01 0.59
CA SER A 107 -13.47 13.81 0.89
C SER A 107 -14.79 13.74 0.11
N ARG A 108 -15.52 14.85 -0.02
CA ARG A 108 -16.72 14.90 -0.87
C ARG A 108 -16.40 14.68 -2.35
N ALA A 109 -15.33 15.30 -2.85
CA ALA A 109 -14.85 15.04 -4.21
C ALA A 109 -14.43 13.57 -4.40
N ALA A 110 -13.81 12.96 -3.40
CA ALA A 110 -13.43 11.55 -3.42
C ALA A 110 -14.64 10.61 -3.48
N LEU A 111 -15.73 10.88 -2.75
CA LEU A 111 -16.97 10.10 -2.85
C LEU A 111 -17.53 10.07 -4.28
N LYS A 112 -17.55 11.24 -4.96
CA LYS A 112 -18.00 11.34 -6.34
C LYS A 112 -17.13 10.52 -7.29
N MET A 113 -15.82 10.70 -7.22
CA MET A 113 -14.89 9.94 -8.07
C MET A 113 -14.92 8.44 -7.74
N PHE A 114 -15.13 8.06 -6.49
CA PHE A 114 -15.29 6.65 -6.11
C PHE A 114 -16.54 6.04 -6.76
N ASN A 115 -17.64 6.80 -6.86
CA ASN A 115 -18.81 6.38 -7.61
C ASN A 115 -18.54 6.27 -9.12
N GLU A 116 -17.79 7.22 -9.69
CA GLU A 116 -17.36 7.16 -11.10
C GLU A 116 -16.48 5.93 -11.37
N LEU A 117 -15.58 5.60 -10.45
CA LEU A 117 -14.73 4.41 -10.53
C LEU A 117 -15.58 3.14 -10.54
N ARG A 118 -16.56 3.05 -9.65
CA ARG A 118 -17.54 1.95 -9.60
C ARG A 118 -18.34 1.83 -10.90
N LEU A 119 -18.81 2.95 -11.44
CA LEU A 119 -19.55 2.95 -12.71
C LEU A 119 -18.69 2.47 -13.88
N HIS A 120 -17.41 2.84 -13.90
CA HIS A 120 -16.50 2.44 -14.97
C HIS A 120 -16.08 0.96 -14.89
N TYR A 121 -15.86 0.44 -13.67
CA TYR A 121 -15.46 -0.94 -13.43
C TYR A 121 -16.61 -1.76 -12.79
N ALA A 122 -17.82 -1.57 -13.30
CA ALA A 122 -19.00 -2.29 -12.82
C ALA A 122 -18.88 -3.79 -13.18
N SER A 123 -18.57 -4.62 -12.19
CA SER A 123 -18.44 -6.08 -12.32
C SER A 123 -18.82 -6.75 -11.01
N GLU A 124 -19.42 -7.94 -11.08
CA GLU A 124 -19.72 -8.75 -9.89
C GLU A 124 -18.44 -9.16 -9.12
N LYS A 125 -17.28 -9.10 -9.78
CA LYS A 125 -15.97 -9.39 -9.17
C LYS A 125 -15.36 -8.21 -8.42
N VAL A 126 -16.01 -7.05 -8.36
CA VAL A 126 -15.50 -5.87 -7.66
C VAL A 126 -16.55 -5.32 -6.70
N GLN A 127 -16.14 -5.06 -5.46
CA GLN A 127 -16.96 -4.46 -4.42
C GLN A 127 -16.43 -3.09 -4.04
N TYR A 128 -17.33 -2.19 -3.63
CA TYR A 128 -17.00 -0.82 -3.25
C TYR A 128 -17.67 -0.52 -1.92
N VAL A 129 -16.86 -0.11 -0.94
CA VAL A 129 -17.33 0.30 0.38
C VAL A 129 -16.63 1.58 0.81
N ALA A 130 -17.36 2.49 1.46
CA ALA A 130 -16.81 3.68 2.07
C ALA A 130 -17.04 3.66 3.58
N PHE A 131 -16.00 4.03 4.33
CA PHE A 131 -16.00 4.09 5.79
C PHE A 131 -15.78 5.52 6.28
N THR A 132 -16.57 5.90 7.29
CA THR A 132 -16.40 7.16 8.04
C THR A 132 -16.41 6.87 9.53
N GLN A 133 -15.71 7.68 10.31
CA GLN A 133 -15.77 7.68 11.78
C GLN A 133 -16.81 8.66 12.33
N GLU A 134 -17.53 9.35 11.44
CA GLU A 134 -18.59 10.29 11.83
C GLU A 134 -19.81 9.54 12.36
N SER A 135 -20.44 10.12 13.37
CA SER A 135 -21.69 9.66 13.98
C SER A 135 -22.89 9.78 13.05
N ARG A 136 -23.98 9.06 13.35
CA ARG A 136 -25.25 9.19 12.60
C ARG A 136 -25.78 10.62 12.61
N GLU A 137 -25.60 11.33 13.71
CA GLU A 137 -26.01 12.72 13.88
C GLU A 137 -25.21 13.67 12.98
N GLU A 138 -23.90 13.44 12.85
CA GLU A 138 -23.04 14.20 11.94
C GLU A 138 -23.42 13.96 10.47
N LEU A 139 -23.70 12.71 10.10
CA LEU A 139 -24.14 12.38 8.74
C LEU A 139 -25.53 12.92 8.43
N ALA A 140 -26.45 12.92 9.40
CA ALA A 140 -27.75 13.59 9.25
C ALA A 140 -27.57 15.12 9.10
N ALA A 141 -26.64 15.71 9.85
CA ALA A 141 -26.31 17.13 9.72
C ALA A 141 -25.66 17.46 8.37
N TYR A 142 -24.87 16.55 7.80
CA TYR A 142 -24.32 16.68 6.45
C TYR A 142 -25.42 16.83 5.39
N GLU A 143 -26.47 16.00 5.44
CA GLU A 143 -27.60 16.06 4.49
C GLU A 143 -28.38 17.40 4.53
N VAL A 144 -28.39 18.06 5.69
CA VAL A 144 -29.10 19.32 5.90
C VAL A 144 -28.20 20.51 5.59
N LYS A 145 -27.01 20.55 6.20
CA LYS A 145 -26.10 21.71 6.18
C LYS A 145 -25.13 21.67 5.00
N GLY A 146 -24.85 20.50 4.44
CA GLY A 146 -23.90 20.29 3.36
C GLY A 146 -24.41 20.70 1.98
N ARG A 147 -25.71 20.97 1.81
CA ARG A 147 -26.34 21.19 0.48
C ARG A 147 -25.71 22.29 -0.37
N ASN A 148 -25.18 23.33 0.26
CA ASN A 148 -24.50 24.44 -0.41
C ASN A 148 -22.99 24.24 -0.53
N ALA A 149 -22.44 23.14 0.01
CA ALA A 149 -21.02 22.85 -0.06
C ALA A 149 -20.62 22.35 -1.45
N ARG A 150 -19.38 22.66 -1.86
CA ARG A 150 -18.81 22.11 -3.09
C ARG A 150 -18.77 20.59 -3.03
N HIS A 151 -19.06 19.97 -4.17
CA HIS A 151 -19.13 18.51 -4.35
C HIS A 151 -20.13 17.79 -3.44
N PHE A 152 -21.11 18.51 -2.87
CA PHE A 152 -22.20 17.89 -2.15
C PHE A 152 -22.98 16.93 -3.05
N GLN A 153 -23.28 15.76 -2.51
CA GLN A 153 -24.22 14.79 -3.05
C GLN A 153 -24.74 13.98 -1.87
N PRO A 154 -26.07 13.75 -1.77
CA PRO A 154 -26.64 12.93 -0.71
C PRO A 154 -26.00 11.54 -0.65
N LEU A 155 -25.70 11.06 0.56
CA LEU A 155 -24.98 9.79 0.75
C LEU A 155 -25.76 8.59 0.18
N ASN A 156 -27.08 8.67 0.19
CA ASN A 156 -27.98 7.64 -0.33
C ASN A 156 -28.08 7.60 -1.87
N GLU A 157 -27.51 8.57 -2.59
CA GLU A 157 -27.46 8.59 -4.05
C GLU A 157 -26.22 7.88 -4.62
N PHE A 158 -25.22 7.56 -3.78
CA PHE A 158 -24.06 6.82 -4.22
C PHE A 158 -24.41 5.35 -4.47
N GLY A 159 -23.87 4.74 -5.52
CA GLY A 159 -24.17 3.34 -5.85
C GLY A 159 -23.34 2.29 -5.10
N PHE A 160 -22.63 2.68 -4.04
CA PHE A 160 -21.77 1.81 -3.23
C PHE A 160 -22.21 1.79 -1.77
N THR A 161 -21.75 0.80 -1.02
CA THR A 161 -22.07 0.64 0.40
C THR A 161 -21.32 1.68 1.24
N ILE A 162 -21.99 2.27 2.22
CA ILE A 162 -21.39 3.20 3.18
C ILE A 162 -21.64 2.66 4.59
N ALA A 163 -20.61 2.69 5.44
CA ALA A 163 -20.72 2.29 6.83
C ALA A 163 -19.96 3.25 7.76
N ILE A 164 -20.47 3.34 8.98
CA ILE A 164 -19.79 3.99 10.11
C ILE A 164 -18.86 2.97 10.75
N GLU A 165 -17.66 3.37 11.13
CA GLU A 165 -16.67 2.56 11.84
C GLU A 165 -16.19 3.28 13.10
N ASP A 166 -15.72 2.55 14.11
CA ASP A 166 -15.44 3.10 15.44
C ASP A 166 -13.94 3.38 15.73
N GLY A 167 -13.15 3.50 14.67
CA GLY A 167 -11.70 3.69 14.70
C GLY A 167 -10.91 2.40 14.50
N MET A 168 -11.55 1.23 14.63
CA MET A 168 -10.88 -0.05 14.40
C MET A 168 -10.44 -0.18 12.94
N MET A 169 -11.33 0.13 11.98
CA MET A 169 -11.01 -0.02 10.56
C MET A 169 -9.95 1.01 10.15
N GLY A 170 -10.06 2.25 10.64
CA GLY A 170 -9.01 3.26 10.47
C GLY A 170 -7.66 2.78 11.01
N LYS A 171 -7.61 2.14 12.17
CA LYS A 171 -6.37 1.57 12.73
C LYS A 171 -5.79 0.46 11.85
N GLN A 172 -6.61 -0.45 11.34
CA GLN A 172 -6.13 -1.61 10.58
C GLN A 172 -5.78 -1.30 9.12
N TYR A 173 -6.23 -0.17 8.58
CA TYR A 173 -5.91 0.21 7.20
C TYR A 173 -5.03 1.45 7.17
N LEU A 174 -5.49 2.56 7.75
CA LEU A 174 -4.75 3.82 7.70
C LEU A 174 -3.49 3.74 8.56
N VAL A 175 -3.62 3.49 9.87
CA VAL A 175 -2.47 3.50 10.79
C VAL A 175 -1.49 2.37 10.48
N ARG A 176 -1.98 1.16 10.18
CA ARG A 176 -1.14 0.01 9.78
C ARG A 176 -0.29 0.29 8.54
N CYS A 177 -0.75 1.15 7.64
CA CYS A 177 -0.05 1.53 6.41
C CYS A 177 0.61 2.92 6.51
N ASP A 178 0.77 3.45 7.72
CA ASP A 178 1.39 4.76 7.98
C ASP A 178 0.70 5.91 7.21
N VAL A 179 -0.62 5.80 7.01
CA VAL A 179 -1.48 6.81 6.40
C VAL A 179 -2.20 7.58 7.50
N TYR A 180 -2.05 8.91 7.50
CA TYR A 180 -2.63 9.79 8.53
C TYR A 180 -3.61 10.83 7.96
N GLN A 181 -3.99 10.69 6.69
CA GLN A 181 -4.86 11.64 6.01
C GLN A 181 -5.99 10.93 5.28
N ILE A 182 -7.18 11.51 5.38
CA ILE A 182 -8.35 11.19 4.57
C ILE A 182 -8.57 12.32 3.54
N PRO A 183 -9.18 12.02 2.39
CA PRO A 183 -9.63 10.69 1.96
C PRO A 183 -8.48 9.79 1.49
N ASN A 184 -8.63 8.47 1.66
CA ASN A 184 -7.67 7.48 1.17
C ASN A 184 -8.40 6.22 0.68
N VAL A 185 -7.94 5.64 -0.43
CA VAL A 185 -8.51 4.42 -1.02
C VAL A 185 -7.54 3.26 -0.83
N PHE A 186 -8.06 2.10 -0.49
CA PHE A 186 -7.37 0.83 -0.46
C PHE A 186 -8.00 -0.11 -1.48
N ILE A 187 -7.18 -0.88 -2.17
CA ILE A 187 -7.60 -2.00 -3.02
C ILE A 187 -7.15 -3.28 -2.35
N VAL A 188 -8.12 -4.11 -1.99
CA VAL A 188 -7.92 -5.46 -1.51
C VAL A 188 -8.07 -6.41 -2.69
N GLY A 189 -7.03 -7.22 -2.95
CA GLY A 189 -6.98 -8.19 -4.03
C GLY A 189 -7.83 -9.44 -3.78
N LYS A 190 -7.86 -10.33 -4.77
CA LYS A 190 -8.61 -11.60 -4.73
C LYS A 190 -8.14 -12.58 -3.65
N ASP A 191 -6.90 -12.45 -3.22
CA ASP A 191 -6.28 -13.18 -2.11
C ASP A 191 -6.51 -12.53 -0.74
N GLN A 192 -7.33 -11.47 -0.70
CA GLN A 192 -7.58 -10.65 0.47
C GLN A 192 -6.34 -9.91 1.00
N SER A 193 -5.27 -9.74 0.22
CA SER A 193 -4.16 -8.84 0.57
C SER A 193 -4.44 -7.41 0.11
N ILE A 194 -3.82 -6.42 0.74
CA ILE A 194 -3.86 -5.03 0.27
C ILE A 194 -2.84 -4.91 -0.87
N VAL A 195 -3.32 -4.76 -2.10
CA VAL A 195 -2.45 -4.66 -3.29
C VAL A 195 -2.09 -3.23 -3.63
N TRP A 196 -2.88 -2.27 -3.17
CA TRP A 196 -2.63 -0.85 -3.37
C TRP A 196 -3.36 0.01 -2.33
N PHE A 197 -2.78 1.15 -1.99
CA PHE A 197 -3.47 2.20 -1.24
C PHE A 197 -2.92 3.58 -1.61
N GLY A 198 -3.73 4.63 -1.45
CA GLY A 198 -3.30 5.99 -1.75
C GLY A 198 -4.42 7.00 -1.88
N SER A 199 -4.04 8.22 -2.29
CA SER A 199 -5.02 9.27 -2.58
C SER A 199 -5.99 8.82 -3.67
N PRO A 200 -7.30 9.09 -3.53
CA PRO A 200 -8.28 8.87 -4.59
C PRO A 200 -7.85 9.50 -5.92
N THR A 201 -7.18 10.67 -5.88
CA THR A 201 -6.77 11.43 -7.08
C THR A 201 -5.50 10.90 -7.75
N ASN A 202 -4.88 9.87 -7.18
CA ASN A 202 -3.67 9.28 -7.75
C ASN A 202 -4.00 8.61 -9.10
N SER A 203 -3.23 8.92 -10.14
CA SER A 203 -3.35 8.31 -11.47
C SER A 203 -3.18 6.78 -11.45
N ASP A 204 -2.42 6.25 -10.51
CA ASP A 204 -2.14 4.82 -10.40
C ASP A 204 -3.32 4.01 -9.87
N LEU A 205 -4.32 4.65 -9.24
CA LEU A 205 -5.50 3.97 -8.69
C LEU A 205 -6.20 3.09 -9.74
N ARG A 206 -6.44 3.64 -10.94
CA ARG A 206 -7.12 2.92 -12.02
C ARG A 206 -6.29 1.76 -12.55
N LYS A 207 -4.98 1.96 -12.64
CA LYS A 207 -4.03 0.93 -13.07
C LYS A 207 -3.98 -0.22 -12.07
N ALA A 208 -3.87 0.10 -10.78
CA ALA A 208 -3.86 -0.88 -9.69
C ALA A 208 -5.18 -1.68 -9.64
N LEU A 209 -6.32 -1.01 -9.80
CA LEU A 209 -7.61 -1.69 -9.85
C LEU A 209 -7.71 -2.63 -11.06
N SER A 210 -7.33 -2.17 -12.26
CA SER A 210 -7.35 -3.00 -13.46
C SER A 210 -6.47 -4.24 -13.30
N GLN A 211 -5.25 -4.05 -12.78
CA GLN A 211 -4.33 -5.14 -12.51
C GLN A 211 -4.90 -6.15 -11.50
N ALA A 212 -5.47 -5.68 -10.39
CA ALA A 212 -6.07 -6.56 -9.37
C ALA A 212 -7.26 -7.37 -9.92
N MET A 213 -7.99 -6.85 -10.91
CA MET A 213 -9.08 -7.57 -11.57
C MET A 213 -8.57 -8.64 -12.53
N GLU A 214 -7.45 -8.37 -13.22
CA GLU A 214 -6.78 -9.28 -14.16
C GLU A 214 -5.99 -10.39 -13.46
N ASP A 215 -5.57 -10.19 -12.21
CA ASP A 215 -4.89 -11.21 -11.41
C ASP A 215 -5.69 -12.52 -11.38
N PRO A 216 -5.04 -13.70 -11.44
CA PRO A 216 -5.74 -14.96 -11.45
C PRO A 216 -6.55 -15.18 -10.17
N ASP A 217 -7.68 -15.89 -10.30
CA ASP A 217 -8.46 -16.29 -9.14
C ASP A 217 -7.62 -17.26 -8.27
N VAL A 218 -7.69 -17.09 -6.95
CA VAL A 218 -6.98 -17.89 -5.97
C VAL A 218 -7.63 -19.26 -5.86
N VAL A 219 -6.80 -20.30 -5.97
CA VAL A 219 -7.20 -21.69 -5.71
C VAL A 219 -7.32 -21.85 -4.19
N VAL A 220 -8.56 -21.96 -3.71
CA VAL A 220 -8.81 -22.26 -2.31
C VAL A 220 -8.70 -23.78 -2.14
N GLU A 221 -7.60 -24.26 -1.56
CA GLU A 221 -7.54 -25.65 -1.11
C GLU A 221 -8.57 -25.85 0.01
N GLU A 222 -9.62 -26.60 -0.28
CA GLU A 222 -10.58 -27.01 0.74
C GLU A 222 -9.85 -27.84 1.79
N LYS A 223 -9.68 -27.30 3.00
CA LYS A 223 -9.24 -28.12 4.13
C LYS A 223 -10.30 -29.22 4.35
N PRO A 224 -9.89 -30.50 4.49
CA PRO A 224 -10.83 -31.58 4.78
C PRO A 224 -11.63 -31.21 6.02
N LYS A 225 -12.96 -31.33 5.95
CA LYS A 225 -13.83 -31.22 7.12
C LYS A 225 -13.53 -32.43 8.00
N ASP A 226 -12.70 -32.23 9.03
CA ASP A 226 -12.43 -33.28 10.01
C ASP A 226 -13.75 -33.77 10.64
N GLU A 227 -13.90 -35.10 10.56
CA GLU A 227 -14.86 -35.93 11.25
C GLU A 227 -15.00 -35.56 12.74
N LYS A 228 -16.02 -34.78 13.09
CA LYS A 228 -16.58 -34.75 14.44
C LYS A 228 -18.10 -34.87 14.41
N ALA A 229 -18.56 -35.97 13.83
CA ALA A 229 -19.92 -36.48 14.01
C ALA A 229 -19.92 -38.01 14.07
N LYS A 230 -19.10 -38.58 14.96
CA LYS A 230 -19.25 -39.99 15.38
C LYS A 230 -18.71 -40.22 16.79
N LYS A 231 -19.49 -39.74 17.78
CA LYS A 231 -19.60 -40.37 19.11
C LYS A 231 -21.04 -40.21 19.58
N MET A 232 -21.92 -41.03 19.02
CA MET A 232 -22.99 -41.65 19.78
C MET A 232 -22.51 -43.08 20.00
N ASP A 233 -22.18 -43.40 21.25
CA ASP A 233 -22.42 -44.68 21.90
C ASP A 233 -22.67 -44.35 23.37
#